data_AF-A0A4R1QD02-F1
#
_entry.id   AF-A0A4R1QD02-F1
#
_cell.length_a   1.000
_cell.length_b   1.000
_cell.length_c   1.000
_cell.angle_alpha   90.00
_cell.angle_beta   90.00
_cell.angle_gamma   90.00
#
_symmetry.space_group_name_H-M   'P 1'
#
loop_
_entity.id
_entity.type
_entity.pdbx_description
1 polymer ?
#
loop_
_entity_poly.entity_id
_entity_poly.type
_entity_poly.pdbx_seq_one_letter_code
_entity_poly.pdbx_strand_id
1 'polypeptide(L)' 'MSLNEELGQRIQQLRKAKGFSQEELADRVGVSRQAVSKWESGGSLR' A
#
# COMPACT_ATOMS: atom_id res chain seq x y z
N MET A 1 9.77 -10.56 12.42
CA MET A 1 8.94 -9.59 11.68
C MET A 1 9.80 -8.38 11.40
N SER A 2 9.97 -8.01 10.14
CA SER A 2 10.76 -6.85 9.72
C SER A 2 9.90 -5.58 9.79
N LEU A 3 10.49 -4.44 10.17
CA LEU A 3 9.80 -3.14 10.31
C LEU A 3 9.02 -2.72 9.04
N ASN A 4 9.53 -3.10 7.86
CA ASN A 4 8.90 -2.78 6.57
C ASN A 4 7.66 -3.65 6.27
N GLU A 5 7.60 -4.88 6.78
CA GLU A 5 6.45 -5.77 6.61
C GLU A 5 5.25 -5.24 7.40
N GLU A 6 5.49 -4.67 8.58
CA GLU A 6 4.45 -4.11 9.45
C GLU A 6 3.77 -2.87 8.82
N LEU A 7 4.56 -1.99 8.18
CA LEU A 7 4.03 -0.80 7.53
C LEU A 7 3.13 -1.14 6.33
N GLY A 8 3.58 -2.04 5.46
CA GLY A 8 2.82 -2.44 4.28
C GLY A 8 1.49 -3.10 4.62
N GLN A 9 1.48 -3.96 5.64
CA GLN A 9 0.27 -4.56 6.16
C GLN A 9 -0.69 -3.52 6.73
N ARG A 10 -0.18 -2.53 7.49
CA ARG A 10 -1.00 -1.48 8.09
C ARG A 10 -1.63 -0.56 7.02
N ILE A 11 -0.90 -0.21 5.97
CA ILE A 11 -1.43 0.53 4.83
C ILE A 11 -2.55 -0.27 4.16
N GLN A 12 -2.32 -1.56 3.90
CA GLN A 12 -3.32 -2.40 3.26
C GLN A 12 -4.60 -2.55 4.10
N GLN A 13 -4.46 -2.75 5.42
CA GLN A 13 -5.60 -2.86 6.33
C GLN A 13 -6.44 -1.58 6.34
N LEU A 14 -5.81 -0.41 6.50
CA LEU A 14 -6.52 0.87 6.52
C LEU A 14 -7.18 1.19 5.18
N ARG A 15 -6.52 0.86 4.06
CA ARG A 15 -7.09 1.03 2.73
C ARG A 15 -8.37 0.19 2.56
N LYS A 16 -8.29 -1.10 2.90
CA LYS A 16 -9.43 -2.03 2.81
C LYS A 16 -10.56 -1.63 3.76
N ALA A 17 -10.25 -1.18 4.97
CA ALA A 17 -11.25 -0.70 5.94
C ALA A 17 -12.02 0.53 5.43
N LYS A 18 -11.39 1.34 4.58
CA LYS A 18 -12.05 2.47 3.89
C LYS A 18 -12.72 2.09 2.57
N GLY A 19 -12.68 0.82 2.18
CA GLY A 19 -13.29 0.34 0.93
C GLY A 19 -12.54 0.76 -0.34
N PHE A 20 -11.29 1.21 -0.23
CA PHE A 20 -10.54 1.67 -1.40
C PHE A 20 -9.77 0.53 -2.07
N SER A 21 -9.72 0.55 -3.39
CA SER A 21 -8.73 -0.16 -4.20
C SER A 21 -7.35 0.52 -4.12
N GLN A 22 -6.30 -0.17 -4.58
CA GLN A 22 -4.96 0.43 -4.63
C GLN A 22 -4.90 1.64 -5.59
N GLU A 23 -5.70 1.61 -6.67
CA GLU A 23 -5.83 2.72 -7.62
C GLU A 23 -6.47 3.94 -6.94
N GLU A 24 -7.59 3.73 -6.23
CA GLU A 24 -8.27 4.84 -5.53
C GLU A 24 -7.42 5.43 -4.40
N LEU A 25 -6.62 4.61 -3.71
CA LEU A 25 -5.66 5.16 -2.73
C LEU A 25 -4.57 5.97 -3.43
N ALA A 26 -4.04 5.46 -4.55
CA ALA A 26 -3.03 6.13 -5.35
C ALA A 26 -3.50 7.50 -5.85
N ASP A 27 -4.70 7.57 -6.41
CA ASP A 27 -5.32 8.81 -6.88
C ASP A 27 -5.49 9.82 -5.73
N ARG A 28 -5.93 9.36 -4.56
CA ARG A 28 -6.15 10.23 -3.38
C ARG A 28 -4.88 10.83 -2.81
N VAL A 29 -3.74 10.14 -2.92
CA VAL A 29 -2.46 10.60 -2.37
C VAL A 29 -1.49 11.11 -3.45
N GLY A 30 -1.91 11.13 -4.72
CA GLY A 30 -1.13 11.67 -5.83
C GLY A 30 0.11 10.85 -6.18
N VAL A 31 0.01 9.52 -6.13
CA VAL A 31 1.08 8.58 -6.55
C VAL A 31 0.55 7.58 -7.56
N SER A 32 1.43 6.74 -8.14
CA SER A 32 0.96 5.65 -9.00
C SER A 32 0.45 4.46 -8.19
N ARG A 33 -0.47 3.67 -8.77
CA ARG A 33 -0.88 2.38 -8.19
C ARG A 33 0.33 1.47 -7.89
N GLN A 34 1.37 1.49 -8.74
CA GLN A 34 2.57 0.67 -8.47
C GLN A 34 3.31 1.12 -7.20
N ALA A 35 3.30 2.42 -6.88
CA ALA A 35 3.87 2.91 -5.62
C ALA A 35 3.11 2.32 -4.42
N VAL A 36 1.77 2.36 -4.45
CA VAL A 36 0.92 1.74 -3.41
C VAL A 36 1.18 0.24 -3.31
N SER A 37 1.28 -0.47 -4.45
CA SER A 37 1.58 -1.90 -4.45
C SER A 37 2.94 -2.21 -3.80
N LYS A 38 3.97 -1.38 -4.00
CA LYS A 38 5.29 -1.54 -3.38
C LYS A 38 5.25 -1.28 -1.88
N TRP A 39 4.48 -0.28 -1.44
CA TRP A 39 4.29 -0.01 -0.02
C TRP A 39 3.65 -1.21 0.67
N GLU A 40 2.57 -1.75 0.08
CA GLU A 40 1.83 -2.87 0.67
C GLU A 40 2.60 -4.19 0.65
N SER A 41 3.49 -4.41 -0.32
CA SER A 41 4.27 -5.65 -0.43
C SER A 41 5.59 -5.63 0.35
N GLY A 42 5.87 -4.57 1.13
CA GLY A 42 7.11 -4.46 1.93
C GLY A 42 8.38 -4.28 1.10
N GLY A 43 8.26 -4.10 -0.22
CA GLY A 43 9.35 -3.82 -1.14
C GLY A 43 10.24 -5.02 -1.45
N SER A 44 10.02 -5.64 -2.61
CA SER A 44 11.10 -5.77 -3.59
C SER A 44 10.52 -6.00 -4.99
N LEU A 45 10.80 -5.06 -5.89
CA LEU A 45 10.83 -5.34 -7.32
C LEU A 45 11.94 -6.38 -7.51
N ARG A 46 11.57 -7.60 -7.91
CA ARG A 46 12.47 -8.39 -8.75
C ARG A 46 12.31 -7.90 -10.18
#